data_AF-A0A382R7U4-F1
#
_entry.id   AF-A0A382R7U4-F1
#
_cell.length_a   1.000
_cell.length_b   1.000
_cell.length_c   1.000
_cell.angle_alpha   90.00
_cell.angle_beta   90.00
_cell.angle_gamma   90.00
#
_symmetry.space_group_name_H-M   'P 1'
#
loop_
_entity.id
_entity.type
_entity.pdbx_description
1 polymer ?
#
loop_
_entity_poly.entity_id
_entity_poly.type
_entity_poly.pdbx_seq_one_letter_code
_entity_poly.pdbx_strand_id
1 'polypeptide(L)'
;MVILGILAAVAVPRLGSSIDSSEVSAEDAVIGNLRSALEVYAMDQVVTNSNKSYPPNPFSSLDDKSRIKLTGNTGNDGTPWGYDTGNNRIYHLRNDGNYEDWTYNASTGEID
;
A
#
# COMPACT_ATOMS: atom_id res chain seq x y z
N MET A 1 -50.33 -14.62 32.42
CA MET A 1 -48.88 -14.90 32.23
C MET A 1 -48.44 -14.16 30.99
N VAL A 2 -47.49 -13.23 31.15
CA VAL A 2 -46.98 -12.37 30.08
C VAL A 2 -45.71 -13.01 29.57
N ILE A 3 -45.72 -13.48 28.32
CA ILE A 3 -44.51 -13.99 27.65
C ILE A 3 -43.85 -12.76 27.02
N LEU A 4 -42.85 -12.21 27.71
CA LEU A 4 -41.92 -11.26 27.09
C LEU A 4 -40.99 -12.05 26.16
N GLY A 5 -41.21 -11.90 24.85
CA GLY A 5 -40.29 -12.32 23.80
C GLY A 5 -39.08 -11.38 23.69
N ILE A 6 -38.32 -11.23 24.78
CA ILE A 6 -37.07 -10.49 24.79
C ILE A 6 -35.92 -11.46 24.52
N LEU A 7 -35.70 -11.84 23.26
CA LEU A 7 -34.37 -12.31 22.84
C LEU A 7 -34.14 -12.18 21.33
N ALA A 8 -34.62 -11.09 20.71
CA ALA A 8 -34.03 -10.65 19.44
C ALA A 8 -32.71 -9.92 19.74
N ALA A 9 -31.76 -10.61 20.36
CA ALA A 9 -30.37 -10.20 20.35
C ALA A 9 -29.90 -10.41 18.91
N VAL A 10 -30.10 -9.36 18.09
CA VAL A 10 -29.47 -9.23 16.78
C VAL A 10 -27.98 -9.36 16.99
N ALA A 11 -27.46 -10.57 16.79
CA ALA A 11 -26.05 -10.81 16.63
C ALA A 11 -25.66 -10.32 15.23
N VAL A 12 -25.40 -9.03 15.10
CA VAL A 12 -24.50 -8.54 14.06
C VAL A 12 -23.16 -8.38 14.76
N PRO A 13 -22.23 -9.32 14.56
CA PRO A 13 -20.97 -8.85 14.00
C PRO A 13 -20.14 -9.96 13.33
N ARG A 14 -19.96 -9.93 11.99
CA ARG A 14 -18.73 -10.39 11.33
C ARG A 14 -18.58 -9.76 9.93
N LEU A 15 -18.69 -8.44 9.82
CA LEU A 15 -18.23 -7.71 8.62
C LEU A 15 -16.81 -7.14 8.80
N GLY A 16 -16.31 -6.98 10.04
CA GLY A 16 -14.97 -6.42 10.29
C GLY A 16 -13.84 -7.26 9.69
N SER A 17 -13.81 -8.57 9.96
CA SER A 17 -12.70 -9.43 9.50
C SER A 17 -12.57 -9.59 7.98
N SER A 18 -13.63 -9.33 7.22
CA SER A 18 -13.57 -9.39 5.75
C SER A 18 -13.01 -8.11 5.13
N ILE A 19 -13.17 -6.96 5.80
CA ILE A 19 -12.64 -5.68 5.33
C ILE A 19 -11.13 -5.65 5.55
N ASP A 20 -10.66 -6.02 6.75
CA ASP A 20 -9.23 -6.07 7.09
C ASP A 20 -8.46 -7.01 6.15
N SER A 21 -8.99 -8.21 5.90
CA SER A 21 -8.36 -9.17 4.98
C SER A 21 -8.33 -8.66 3.54
N SER A 22 -9.29 -7.83 3.14
CA SER A 22 -9.35 -7.25 1.80
C SER A 22 -8.38 -6.07 1.65
N GLU A 23 -8.20 -5.26 2.69
CA GLU A 23 -7.17 -4.20 2.74
C GLU A 23 -5.77 -4.80 2.67
N VAL A 24 -5.44 -5.80 3.50
CA VAL A 24 -4.12 -6.47 3.44
C VAL A 24 -3.84 -7.09 2.08
N SER A 25 -4.87 -7.66 1.43
CA SER A 25 -4.73 -8.20 0.07
C SER A 25 -4.48 -7.11 -0.97
N ALA A 26 -5.10 -5.93 -0.81
CA ALA A 26 -4.86 -4.79 -1.67
C ALA A 26 -3.46 -4.20 -1.45
N GLU A 27 -2.98 -4.15 -0.20
CA GLU A 27 -1.63 -3.74 0.16
C GLU A 27 -0.58 -4.64 -0.48
N ASP A 28 -0.70 -5.95 -0.32
CA ASP A 28 0.23 -6.92 -0.93
C ASP A 28 0.22 -6.83 -2.46
N ALA A 29 -0.96 -6.60 -3.07
CA ALA A 29 -1.05 -6.36 -4.51
C ALA A 29 -0.34 -5.06 -4.93
N VAL A 30 -0.45 -3.97 -4.17
CA VAL A 30 0.25 -2.71 -4.46
C VAL A 30 1.77 -2.88 -4.31
N ILE A 31 2.24 -3.49 -3.22
CA ILE A 31 3.66 -3.76 -3.00
C ILE A 31 4.21 -4.70 -4.06
N GLY A 32 3.50 -5.78 -4.40
CA GLY A 32 3.88 -6.70 -5.47
C GLY A 32 3.99 -6.02 -6.84
N ASN A 33 3.03 -5.15 -7.17
CA ASN A 33 3.11 -4.32 -8.38
C ASN A 33 4.30 -3.36 -8.34
N LEU A 34 4.61 -2.78 -7.19
CA LEU A 34 5.76 -1.90 -6.98
C LEU A 34 7.08 -2.65 -7.21
N ARG A 35 7.24 -3.84 -6.63
CA ARG A 35 8.41 -4.71 -6.84
C ARG A 35 8.60 -5.04 -8.32
N SER A 36 7.50 -5.39 -9.01
CA SER A 36 7.53 -5.68 -10.44
C SER A 36 7.95 -4.44 -11.25
N ALA A 37 7.38 -3.27 -10.96
CA ALA A 37 7.73 -2.01 -11.63
C ALA A 37 9.21 -1.63 -11.38
N LEU A 38 9.71 -1.83 -10.17
CA LEU A 38 11.12 -1.60 -9.82
C LEU A 38 12.07 -2.53 -10.58
N GLU A 39 11.72 -3.81 -10.73
CA GLU A 39 12.54 -4.74 -11.49
C GLU A 39 12.52 -4.41 -12.99
N VAL A 40 11.38 -3.99 -13.54
CA VAL A 40 11.29 -3.50 -14.93
C VAL A 40 12.16 -2.26 -15.13
N TYR A 41 12.13 -1.31 -14.20
CA TYR A 41 13.00 -0.13 -14.24
C TYR A 41 14.47 -0.53 -14.17
N ALA A 42 14.82 -1.44 -13.27
CA ALA A 42 16.20 -1.91 -13.13
C ALA A 42 16.69 -2.62 -14.40
N MET A 43 15.84 -3.40 -15.08
CA MET A 43 16.15 -3.99 -16.38
C MET A 43 16.42 -2.93 -17.44
N ASP A 44 15.60 -1.87 -17.51
CA ASP A 44 15.82 -0.76 -18.43
C ASP A 44 17.14 -0.02 -18.15
N GLN A 45 17.50 0.15 -16.88
CA GLN A 45 18.79 0.73 -16.49
C GLN A 45 19.98 -0.18 -16.84
N VAL A 46 19.83 -1.50 -16.73
CA VAL A 46 20.86 -2.44 -17.19
C VAL A 46 21.05 -2.33 -18.70
N VAL A 47 19.98 -2.19 -19.47
CA VAL A 47 20.07 -2.02 -20.94
C VAL A 47 20.72 -0.70 -21.30
N THR A 48 20.39 0.38 -20.58
CA THR A 48 20.80 1.74 -20.96
C THR A 48 22.17 2.12 -20.42
N ASN A 49 22.47 1.76 -19.17
CA ASN A 49 23.65 2.16 -18.43
C ASN A 49 24.59 0.98 -18.11
N SER A 50 24.26 -0.24 -18.54
CA SER A 50 25.00 -1.48 -18.20
C SER A 50 25.15 -1.73 -16.69
N ASN A 51 24.33 -1.08 -15.86
CA ASN A 51 24.38 -1.21 -14.42
C ASN A 51 22.97 -1.30 -13.84
N LYS A 52 22.77 -2.25 -12.91
CA LYS A 52 21.49 -2.43 -12.23
C LYS A 52 21.35 -1.34 -11.18
N SER A 53 20.45 -0.40 -11.42
CA SER A 53 20.13 0.68 -10.48
C SER A 53 18.64 0.76 -10.29
N TYR A 54 18.23 0.99 -9.05
CA TYR A 54 16.85 1.26 -8.70
C TYR A 54 16.63 2.76 -8.51
N PRO A 55 15.40 3.26 -8.66
CA PRO A 55 15.12 4.66 -8.46
C PRO A 55 15.16 5.03 -6.96
N PRO A 56 15.53 6.26 -6.61
CA PRO A 56 15.54 6.71 -5.21
C PRO A 56 14.13 6.81 -4.60
N ASN A 57 13.10 6.96 -5.43
CA ASN A 57 11.71 6.91 -5.00
C ASN A 57 11.03 5.72 -5.69
N PRO A 58 10.47 4.76 -4.94
CA PRO A 58 9.93 3.56 -5.55
C PRO A 58 8.64 3.81 -6.33
N PHE A 59 7.96 4.93 -6.11
CA PHE A 59 6.80 5.34 -6.91
C PHE A 59 7.17 5.95 -8.27
N SER A 60 8.45 6.26 -8.52
CA SER A 60 8.87 6.79 -9.81
C SER A 60 8.97 5.72 -10.90
N SER A 61 9.00 4.43 -10.53
CA SER A 61 8.93 3.32 -11.49
C SER A 61 7.50 3.04 -11.97
N LEU A 62 6.49 3.61 -11.31
CA LEU A 62 5.08 3.46 -11.69
C LEU A 62 4.68 4.50 -12.74
N ASP A 63 3.71 4.12 -13.58
CA ASP A 63 3.05 5.05 -14.49
C ASP A 63 2.43 6.24 -13.74
N ASP A 64 2.41 7.40 -14.38
CA ASP A 64 1.89 8.64 -13.81
C ASP A 64 0.46 8.47 -13.28
N LYS A 65 -0.39 7.70 -13.97
CA LYS A 65 -1.78 7.45 -13.51
C LYS A 65 -1.82 6.63 -12.24
N SER A 66 -1.02 5.57 -12.15
CA SER A 66 -0.95 4.70 -10.98
C SER A 66 -0.33 5.43 -9.79
N ARG A 67 0.73 6.22 -10.05
CA ARG A 67 1.36 7.07 -9.05
C ARG A 67 0.36 8.09 -8.50
N ILE A 68 -0.32 8.87 -9.36
CA ILE A 68 -1.32 9.86 -8.93
C ILE A 68 -2.48 9.20 -8.20
N LYS A 69 -2.91 8.00 -8.59
CA LYS A 69 -3.97 7.28 -7.86
C LYS A 69 -3.54 6.85 -6.46
N LEU A 70 -2.26 6.53 -6.26
CA LEU A 70 -1.72 6.11 -4.98
C LEU A 70 -1.30 7.30 -4.09
N THR A 71 -0.68 8.33 -4.66
CA THR A 71 -0.08 9.47 -3.92
C THR A 71 -0.76 10.81 -4.14
N GLY A 72 -1.72 10.89 -5.06
CA GLY A 72 -2.43 12.11 -5.42
C GLY A 72 -3.62 12.41 -4.50
N ASN A 73 -3.36 12.77 -3.24
CA ASN A 73 -4.20 13.70 -2.50
C ASN A 73 -3.34 14.40 -1.44
N THR A 74 -3.02 15.67 -1.70
CA THR A 74 -2.20 16.55 -0.84
C THR A 74 -3.07 17.46 0.04
N GLY A 75 -4.24 16.99 0.45
CA GLY A 75 -5.18 17.69 1.34
C GLY A 75 -5.30 17.02 2.71
N ASN A 76 -6.05 17.64 3.64
CA ASN A 76 -6.31 17.16 5.01
C ASN A 76 -7.14 15.85 5.10
N ASP A 77 -7.25 15.13 3.99
CA ASP A 77 -7.84 13.81 3.73
C ASP A 77 -6.85 13.02 2.83
N GLY A 78 -5.56 13.03 3.21
CA GLY A 78 -4.45 12.61 2.35
C GLY A 78 -4.61 11.21 1.75
N THR A 79 -3.94 10.95 0.62
CA THR A 79 -3.98 9.62 0.02
C THR A 79 -3.50 8.56 1.00
N PRO A 80 -4.07 7.36 0.92
CA PRO A 80 -3.69 6.32 1.84
C PRO A 80 -2.29 5.79 1.52
N TRP A 81 -1.61 6.13 0.42
CA TRP A 81 -0.21 5.70 0.17
C TRP A 81 0.73 6.90 0.03
N GLY A 82 1.95 6.77 0.56
CA GLY A 82 3.01 7.75 0.43
C GLY A 82 4.41 7.16 0.57
N TYR A 83 5.43 7.98 0.26
CA TYR A 83 6.83 7.63 0.45
C TYR A 83 7.53 8.72 1.25
N ASP A 84 8.07 8.34 2.40
CA ASP A 84 8.97 9.14 3.21
C ASP A 84 10.39 9.02 2.66
N THR A 85 10.87 10.08 2.02
CA THR A 85 12.22 10.18 1.46
C THR A 85 13.30 10.36 2.53
N GLY A 86 12.94 10.73 3.76
CA GLY A 86 13.88 10.87 4.87
C GLY A 86 14.25 9.53 5.49
N ASN A 87 13.25 8.65 5.64
CA ASN A 87 13.44 7.31 6.23
C ASN A 87 13.47 6.17 5.20
N ASN A 88 13.32 6.49 3.91
CA ASN A 88 13.14 5.54 2.81
C ASN A 88 12.02 4.52 3.06
N ARG A 89 10.86 5.00 3.49
CA ARG A 89 9.73 4.13 3.85
C ARG A 89 8.49 4.45 3.02
N ILE A 90 7.85 3.40 2.52
CA ILE A 90 6.52 3.47 1.94
C ILE A 90 5.56 3.32 3.11
N TYR A 91 4.58 4.20 3.22
CA TYR A 91 3.56 4.11 4.26
C TYR A 91 2.17 4.05 3.64
N HIS A 92 1.30 3.29 4.29
CA HIS A 92 -0.11 3.17 3.99
C HIS A 92 -0.97 3.55 5.20
N LEU A 93 -1.90 4.49 5.04
CA LEU A 93 -2.95 4.77 6.01
C LEU A 93 -4.18 3.92 5.68
N ARG A 94 -4.46 2.94 6.55
CA ARG A 94 -5.66 2.11 6.49
C ARG A 94 -6.91 2.90 6.86
N ASN A 95 -8.07 2.39 6.47
CA ASN A 95 -9.36 3.02 6.74
C ASN A 95 -9.73 3.04 8.24
N ASP A 96 -9.05 2.26 9.08
CA ASP A 96 -9.20 2.26 10.54
C ASP A 96 -8.35 3.33 11.26
N GLY A 97 -7.50 4.05 10.51
CA GLY A 97 -6.57 5.05 11.05
C GLY A 97 -5.20 4.50 11.46
N ASN A 98 -4.94 3.21 11.26
CA ASN A 98 -3.63 2.62 11.46
C ASN A 98 -2.71 2.86 10.26
N TYR A 99 -1.42 2.98 10.53
CA TYR A 99 -0.38 3.07 9.50
C TYR A 99 0.33 1.73 9.36
N GLU A 100 0.49 1.27 8.13
CA GLU A 100 1.38 0.18 7.78
C GLU A 100 2.58 0.78 7.03
N ASP A 101 3.81 0.40 7.37
CA ASP A 101 5.00 0.89 6.68
C ASP A 101 5.89 -0.25 6.18
N TRP A 102 6.47 -0.03 5.00
CA TRP A 102 7.47 -0.89 4.40
C TRP A 102 8.75 -0.11 4.15
N THR A 103 9.88 -0.70 4.50
CA THR A 103 11.20 -0.14 4.25
C THR A 103 11.59 -0.42 2.81
N TYR A 104 12.02 0.60 2.09
CA TYR A 104 12.51 0.48 0.72
C TYR A 104 14.02 0.67 0.67
N ASN A 105 14.72 -0.32 0.14
CA ASN A 105 16.15 -0.25 -0.11
C ASN A 105 16.43 0.09 -1.58
N ALA A 106 16.78 1.35 -1.87
CA ALA A 106 17.14 1.78 -3.22
C ALA A 106 18.43 1.13 -3.77
N SER A 107 19.25 0.48 -2.94
CA SER A 107 20.45 -0.22 -3.40
C SER A 107 20.15 -1.64 -3.90
N THR A 108 19.19 -2.33 -3.28
CA THR A 108 18.82 -3.72 -3.63
C THR A 108 17.47 -3.83 -4.34
N GLY A 109 16.66 -2.77 -4.33
CA GLY A 109 15.29 -2.77 -4.82
C GLY A 109 14.32 -3.53 -3.90
N GLU A 110 14.78 -3.95 -2.72
CA GLU A 110 13.96 -4.70 -1.77
C GLU A 110 12.99 -3.79 -1.03
N ILE A 111 11.82 -4.34 -0.77
CA ILE A 111 10.78 -3.74 0.06
C ILE A 111 10.56 -4.74 1.20
N ASP A 112 10.65 -4.32 2.44
CA ASP A 112 10.46 -5.15 3.64
C ASP A 112 9.41 -4.56 4.57
#